data_AF-A0A7C7V0B8-F1
#
_entry.id   AF-A0A7C7V0B8-F1
#
_cell.length_a   1.000
_cell.length_b   1.000
_cell.length_c   1.000
_cell.angle_alpha   90.00
_cell.angle_beta   90.00
_cell.angle_gamma   90.00
#
_symmetry.space_group_name_H-M   'P 1'
#
loop_
_entity.id
_entity.type
_entity.pdbx_description
1 polymer ?
#
loop_
_entity_poly.entity_id
_entity_poly.type
_entity_poly.pdbx_seq_one_letter_code
_entity_poly.pdbx_strand_id
1 'polypeptide(L)'
;RYAKALADAGVNYTALRTASVDEVLEVLIAIPGIGRWTAEIYAKFALGHVDVFAAGDLALQEGAKLLFGLEARPSEREMRVMAEAWTPVRAIAARALWAYYREKTKREGAL
;
A
#
# COMPACT_ATOMS: atom_id res chain seq x y z
N ARG A 1 -7.54 -15.45 17.28
CA ARG A 1 -6.74 -16.30 16.35
C ARG A 1 -5.66 -15.50 15.64
N TYR A 2 -5.98 -14.42 14.93
CA TYR A 2 -4.98 -13.54 14.27
C TYR A 2 -4.03 -12.80 15.23
N ALA A 3 -4.55 -12.16 16.27
CA ALA A 3 -3.71 -11.47 17.27
C ALA A 3 -2.71 -12.43 17.96
N LYS A 4 -3.13 -13.68 18.21
CA LYS A 4 -2.26 -14.72 18.75
C LYS A 4 -1.17 -15.12 17.73
N ALA A 5 -1.52 -15.32 16.46
CA ALA A 5 -0.53 -15.62 15.41
C ALA A 5 0.51 -14.50 15.25
N LEU A 6 0.09 -13.23 15.34
CA LEU A 6 1.00 -12.08 15.33
C LEU A 6 1.93 -12.03 16.54
N ALA A 7 1.43 -12.38 17.72
CA ALA A 7 2.23 -12.46 18.94
C ALA A 7 3.22 -13.64 18.90
N ASP A 8 2.78 -14.78 18.38
CA ASP A 8 3.57 -16.01 18.27
C ASP A 8 4.59 -15.93 17.11
N ALA A 9 4.44 -15.00 16.16
CA ALA A 9 5.34 -14.84 15.01
C ALA A 9 6.75 -14.34 15.36
N GLY A 10 6.98 -13.88 16.61
CA GLY A 10 8.32 -13.47 17.06
C GLY A 10 8.91 -12.28 16.30
N VAL A 11 8.06 -11.46 15.67
CA VAL A 11 8.48 -10.32 14.85
C VAL A 11 9.16 -9.27 15.71
N ASN A 12 10.38 -8.87 15.33
CA ASN A 12 11.06 -7.73 15.94
C ASN A 12 10.55 -6.41 15.33
N TYR A 13 9.41 -5.92 15.81
CA TYR A 13 8.79 -4.68 15.32
C TYR A 13 9.67 -3.44 15.50
N THR A 14 10.59 -3.44 16.46
CA THR A 14 11.54 -2.33 16.64
C THR A 14 12.54 -2.29 15.49
N ALA A 15 13.07 -3.44 15.07
CA ALA A 15 13.99 -3.53 13.94
C ALA A 15 13.32 -3.10 12.61
N LEU A 16 12.01 -3.36 12.45
CA LEU A 16 11.29 -2.95 11.25
C LEU A 16 11.29 -1.43 11.01
N ARG A 17 11.45 -0.59 12.05
CA ARG A 17 11.45 0.87 11.90
C ARG A 17 12.61 1.42 11.07
N THR A 18 13.70 0.66 10.97
CA THR A 18 14.92 1.04 10.25
C THR A 18 15.21 0.10 9.08
N ALA A 19 14.37 -0.91 8.88
CA ALA A 19 14.49 -1.85 7.77
C ALA A 19 14.09 -1.17 6.46
N SER A 20 14.57 -1.70 5.33
CA SER A 20 14.09 -1.33 4.00
C SER A 20 12.64 -1.80 3.78
N VAL A 21 11.96 -1.21 2.79
CA VAL A 21 10.59 -1.63 2.43
C VAL A 21 10.56 -3.13 2.10
N ASP A 22 11.54 -3.63 1.35
CA ASP A 22 11.57 -5.03 0.92
C ASP A 22 11.70 -6.00 2.11
N GLU A 23 12.57 -5.68 3.08
CA GLU A 23 12.72 -6.46 4.32
C GLU A 23 11.43 -6.43 5.16
N VAL A 24 10.76 -5.27 5.26
CA VAL A 24 9.46 -5.16 5.95
C VAL A 24 8.43 -6.07 5.28
N LEU A 25 8.35 -6.04 3.94
CA LEU A 25 7.40 -6.88 3.21
C LEU A 25 7.70 -8.36 3.40
N GLU A 26 8.96 -8.77 3.32
CA GLU A 26 9.38 -10.16 3.53
C GLU A 26 8.95 -10.69 4.91
N VAL A 27 9.30 -9.94 5.97
CA VAL A 27 8.97 -10.33 7.35
C VAL A 27 7.46 -10.41 7.57
N LEU A 28 6.70 -9.43 7.09
CA LEU A 28 5.26 -9.38 7.34
C LEU A 28 4.49 -10.41 6.52
N ILE A 29 4.84 -10.62 5.25
CA ILE A 29 4.16 -11.58 4.36
C ILE A 29 4.37 -13.03 4.83
N ALA A 30 5.48 -13.33 5.53
CA ALA A 30 5.71 -14.64 6.12
C ALA A 30 4.68 -15.02 7.21
N ILE A 31 3.93 -14.04 7.74
CA ILE A 31 2.93 -14.28 8.78
C ILE A 31 1.60 -14.72 8.16
N PRO A 32 1.06 -15.90 8.52
CA PRO A 32 -0.20 -16.38 7.97
C PRO A 32 -1.35 -15.38 8.10
N GLY A 33 -1.91 -14.97 6.97
CA GLY A 33 -3.01 -14.01 6.88
C GLY A 33 -2.60 -12.58 6.56
N ILE A 34 -1.31 -12.28 6.48
CA ILE A 34 -0.83 -10.99 5.98
C ILE A 34 -0.47 -11.15 4.50
N GLY A 35 -1.29 -10.54 3.64
CA GLY A 35 -0.98 -10.40 2.22
C GLY A 35 -0.09 -9.18 1.93
N ARG A 36 0.44 -9.12 0.71
CA ARG A 36 1.29 -8.01 0.24
C ARG A 36 0.64 -6.64 0.45
N TRP A 37 -0.64 -6.47 0.12
CA TRP A 37 -1.36 -5.20 0.33
C TRP A 37 -1.32 -4.76 1.80
N THR A 38 -1.60 -5.67 2.75
CA THR A 38 -1.56 -5.35 4.19
C THR A 38 -0.16 -4.93 4.63
N ALA A 39 0.88 -5.62 4.15
CA ALA A 39 2.26 -5.27 4.46
C ALA A 39 2.67 -3.91 3.86
N GLU A 40 2.26 -3.60 2.63
CA GLU A 40 2.50 -2.29 1.98
C GLU A 40 1.78 -1.15 2.73
N ILE A 41 0.55 -1.37 3.18
CA ILE A 41 -0.21 -0.41 4.01
C ILE A 41 0.46 -0.20 5.37
N TYR A 42 0.93 -1.27 6.02
CA TYR A 42 1.68 -1.17 7.28
C TYR A 42 2.98 -0.38 7.10
N ALA A 43 3.77 -0.71 6.07
CA ALA A 43 5.02 0.00 5.76
C ALA A 43 4.79 1.51 5.56
N LYS A 44 3.71 1.89 4.87
CA LYS A 44 3.33 3.30 4.70
C LYS A 44 2.90 3.96 6.00
N PHE A 45 1.88 3.44 6.67
CA PHE A 45 1.18 4.16 7.74
C PHE A 45 1.79 3.95 9.12
N ALA A 46 2.30 2.74 9.41
CA ALA A 46 2.87 2.42 10.71
C ALA A 46 4.38 2.74 10.77
N LEU A 47 5.10 2.54 9.66
CA LEU A 47 6.56 2.76 9.60
C LEU A 47 6.96 4.06 8.88
N GLY A 48 6.05 4.70 8.15
CA GLY A 48 6.33 5.98 7.50
C GLY A 48 7.17 5.89 6.22
N HIS A 49 7.25 4.72 5.58
CA HIS A 49 7.98 4.59 4.32
C HIS A 49 7.37 5.49 3.23
N VAL A 50 8.22 6.33 2.63
CA VAL A 50 7.80 7.28 1.59
C VAL A 50 7.79 6.68 0.17
N ASP A 51 8.50 5.57 -0.03
CA ASP A 51 8.64 4.91 -1.33
C ASP A 51 7.98 3.52 -1.39
N VAL A 52 6.73 3.43 -0.91
CA VAL A 52 5.91 2.21 -0.97
C VAL A 52 4.57 2.50 -1.63
N PHE A 53 4.05 1.54 -2.38
CA PHE A 53 2.82 1.69 -3.15
C PHE A 53 1.96 0.43 -3.09
N ALA A 54 0.77 0.53 -2.46
CA ALA A 54 -0.18 -0.55 -2.34
C ALA A 54 -0.95 -0.79 -3.65
N ALA A 55 -0.30 -1.28 -4.70
CA ALA A 55 -0.87 -1.36 -6.05
C ALA A 55 -2.16 -2.20 -6.16
N GLY A 56 -2.37 -3.14 -5.24
CA GLY A 56 -3.60 -3.93 -5.14
C GLY A 56 -4.79 -3.17 -4.55
N ASP A 57 -4.60 -1.92 -4.11
CA ASP A 57 -5.64 -1.10 -3.50
C ASP A 57 -6.68 -0.65 -4.54
N LEU A 58 -7.94 -1.05 -4.34
CA LEU A 58 -9.01 -0.78 -5.30
C LEU A 58 -9.32 0.73 -5.43
N ALA A 59 -9.12 1.51 -4.37
CA ALA A 59 -9.32 2.96 -4.43
C ALA A 59 -8.18 3.65 -5.19
N LEU A 60 -6.93 3.17 -5.08
CA LEU A 60 -5.84 3.65 -5.94
C LEU A 60 -6.08 3.31 -7.41
N GLN A 61 -6.48 2.07 -7.69
CA GLN A 61 -6.78 1.63 -9.05
C GLN A 61 -7.93 2.45 -9.66
N GLU A 62 -9.04 2.62 -8.94
CA GLU A 62 -10.17 3.43 -9.41
C GLU A 62 -9.81 4.92 -9.50
N GLY A 63 -9.05 5.44 -8.53
CA GLY A 63 -8.54 6.80 -8.55
C GLY A 63 -7.65 7.08 -9.77
N ALA A 64 -6.77 6.15 -10.12
CA ALA A 64 -5.92 6.26 -11.31
C ALA A 64 -6.74 6.25 -12.60
N LYS A 65 -7.73 5.35 -12.70
CA LYS A 65 -8.67 5.34 -13.82
C LYS A 65 -9.36 6.68 -14.00
N LEU A 66 -9.91 7.24 -12.92
CA LEU A 66 -10.63 8.51 -12.94
C LEU A 66 -9.71 9.72 -13.20
N LEU A 67 -8.47 9.68 -12.72
CA LEU A 67 -7.53 10.79 -12.86
C LEU A 67 -6.93 10.87 -14.26
N PHE A 68 -6.57 9.72 -14.82
CA PHE A 68 -5.92 9.62 -16.13
C PHE A 68 -6.91 9.35 -17.27
N GLY A 69 -8.22 9.24 -16.99
CA GLY A 69 -9.24 9.00 -18.00
C GLY A 69 -9.12 7.64 -18.69
N LEU A 70 -8.70 6.61 -17.95
CA LEU A 70 -8.49 5.27 -18.50
C LEU A 70 -9.84 4.59 -18.79
N GLU A 71 -9.91 3.85 -19.89
CA GLU A 71 -11.12 3.10 -20.27
C GLU A 71 -11.52 2.04 -19.24
N ALA A 72 -10.51 1.38 -18.66
CA ALA A 72 -10.68 0.34 -17.65
C ALA A 72 -9.84 0.63 -16.40
N ARG A 73 -10.24 0.00 -15.29
CA ARG A 73 -9.48 0.06 -14.05
C ARG A 73 -8.16 -0.70 -14.24
N PRO A 74 -7.00 -0.09 -14.01
CA PRO A 74 -5.72 -0.77 -14.13
C PRO A 74 -5.63 -1.93 -13.13
N SER A 75 -5.09 -3.05 -13.58
CA SER A 75 -4.71 -4.18 -12.74
C SER A 75 -3.61 -3.79 -11.76
N GLU A 76 -3.38 -4.62 -10.73
CA GLU A 76 -2.27 -4.42 -9.80
C GLU A 76 -0.92 -4.32 -10.54
N ARG A 77 -0.72 -5.15 -11.58
CA ARG A 77 0.52 -5.15 -12.36
C ARG A 77 0.73 -3.83 -13.09
N GLU A 78 -0.32 -3.31 -13.73
CA GLU A 78 -0.27 -2.02 -14.43
C GLU A 78 -0.04 -0.87 -13.45
N MET A 79 -0.69 -0.90 -12.28
CA MET A 79 -0.45 0.09 -11.22
C MET A 79 0.99 0.07 -10.71
N ARG A 80 1.63 -1.11 -10.60
CA ARG A 80 3.05 -1.19 -10.21
C ARG A 80 3.96 -0.52 -11.23
N VAL A 81 3.73 -0.76 -12.53
CA VAL A 81 4.49 -0.11 -13.62
C VAL A 81 4.26 1.41 -13.62
N MET A 82 3.00 1.86 -13.49
CA MET A 82 2.69 3.30 -13.40
C MET A 82 3.39 3.96 -12.20
N ALA A 83 3.49 3.25 -11.09
CA ALA A 83 4.09 3.78 -9.87
C ALA A 83 5.61 3.99 -9.96
N GLU A 84 6.31 3.37 -10.90
CA GLU A 84 7.75 3.58 -11.12
C GLU A 84 8.05 5.06 -11.44
N ALA A 85 7.13 5.75 -12.13
CA ALA A 85 7.27 7.17 -12.45
C ALA A 85 7.22 8.09 -11.21
N TRP A 86 6.82 7.58 -10.04
CA TRP A 86 6.72 8.35 -8.79
C TRP A 86 7.79 8.00 -7.76
N THR A 87 8.76 7.17 -8.12
CA THR A 87 9.96 6.96 -7.29
C THR A 87 10.74 8.28 -7.14
N PRO A 88 11.30 8.59 -5.96
CA PRO A 88 11.36 7.78 -4.73
C PRO A 88 10.28 8.14 -3.69
N VAL A 89 9.11 8.61 -4.12
CA VAL A 89 8.06 9.11 -3.22
C VAL A 89 6.68 8.52 -3.53
N ARG A 90 6.64 7.25 -3.93
CA ARG A 90 5.41 6.58 -4.37
C ARG A 90 4.26 6.65 -3.34
N ALA A 91 4.57 6.68 -2.04
CA ALA A 91 3.55 6.80 -1.01
C ALA A 91 2.83 8.16 -1.02
N ILE A 92 3.51 9.22 -1.48
CA ILE A 92 2.93 10.56 -1.66
C ILE A 92 1.96 10.55 -2.84
N ALA A 93 2.35 9.96 -3.97
CA ALA A 93 1.46 9.77 -5.11
C ALA A 93 0.21 8.96 -4.74
N ALA A 94 0.36 7.88 -3.97
CA ALA A 94 -0.77 7.13 -3.43
C ALA A 94 -1.70 7.99 -2.57
N ARG A 95 -1.15 8.88 -1.72
CA ARG A 95 -1.97 9.79 -0.90
C ARG A 95 -2.76 10.77 -1.77
N ALA A 96 -2.16 11.30 -2.82
CA ALA A 96 -2.84 12.20 -3.76
C ALA A 96 -3.97 11.46 -4.51
N LEU A 97 -3.72 10.23 -4.97
CA LEU A 97 -4.73 9.40 -5.64
C LEU A 97 -5.91 9.06 -4.73
N TRP A 98 -5.68 8.68 -3.47
CA TRP A 98 -6.79 8.46 -2.53
C TRP A 98 -7.57 9.73 -2.25
N ALA A 99 -6.90 10.87 -2.09
CA ALA A 99 -7.56 12.15 -1.90
C ALA A 99 -8.44 12.53 -3.11
N TYR A 100 -7.93 12.32 -4.31
CA TYR A 100 -8.69 12.52 -5.55
C TYR A 100 -9.88 11.57 -5.66
N TYR A 101 -9.68 10.27 -5.39
CA TYR A 101 -10.75 9.28 -5.39
C TYR A 101 -11.86 9.63 -4.40
N ARG A 102 -11.52 10.07 -3.19
CA ARG A 102 -12.48 10.54 -2.18
C ARG A 102 -13.30 11.72 -2.71
N GLU A 103 -12.63 12.73 -3.27
CA GLU A 103 -13.30 13.92 -3.80
C GLU A 103 -14.26 13.58 -4.95
N LYS A 104 -13.85 12.69 -5.86
CA LYS A 104 -14.67 12.31 -7.02
C LYS A 104 -15.83 11.38 -6.68
N THR A 105 -15.66 10.48 -5.72
CA THR A 105 -16.70 9.50 -5.38
C THR A 105 -17.60 9.92 -4.23
N LYS A 106 -17.20 10.95 -3.46
CA LYS A 106 -17.84 11.36 -2.19
C LYS A 106 -18.07 10.19 -1.23
N ARG A 107 -17.33 9.09 -1.38
CA ARG A 107 -17.45 7.91 -0.52
C ARG A 107 -16.78 8.17 0.81
N GLU A 108 -17.52 7.91 1.88
CA GLU A 108 -16.96 7.78 3.22
C GLU A 108 -16.05 6.54 3.26
N GLY A 109 -14.87 6.65 3.90
CA GLY A 109 -13.94 5.54 4.09
C GLY A 109 -12.70 5.50 3.16
N ALA A 110 -12.53 6.46 2.26
CA ALA A 110 -11.28 6.64 1.51
C ALA A 110 -10.27 7.51 2.28
N LEU A 111 -9.09 6.94 2.60
CA LEU A 111 -8.02 7.57 3.40
C LEU A 111 -7.40 8.83 2.76
#